data_AF-A0A1F7WL19-F1
#
_entry.id   AF-A0A1F7WL19-F1
#
_cell.length_a   1.000
_cell.length_b   1.000
_cell.length_c   1.000
_cell.angle_alpha   90.00
_cell.angle_beta   90.00
_cell.angle_gamma   90.00
#
_symmetry.space_group_name_H-M   'P 1'
#
loop_
_entity.id
_entity.type
_entity.pdbx_description
1 polymer ?
#
loop_
_entity_poly.entity_id
_entity_poly.type
_entity_poly.pdbx_seq_one_letter_code
_entity_poly.pdbx_strand_id
1 'polypeptide(L)'
;MNSELYFFKYSFPCAQVLLDQKRIDNNAYEKLKEMFFSNKAPSKRVLEEVFSSAFRRINIVAKQMNKDAWDLGVIKKYFLEEHNKFIDKGEGEYAYFGEDFKNICKVYIVEVVDKKEDILSVKYNNTVRKVLGNIVSKAKKGDKVTIHLGFAIEIL
;
A
#
# COMPACT_ATOMS: atom_id res chain seq x y z
N MET A 1 -0.81 -15.96 -4.10
CA MET A 1 -0.31 -14.62 -4.48
C MET A 1 1.18 -14.59 -4.22
N ASN A 2 2.00 -14.19 -5.20
CA ASN A 2 3.44 -14.09 -5.01
C ASN A 2 3.82 -12.79 -4.26
N SER A 3 5.06 -12.71 -3.80
CA SER A 3 5.57 -11.60 -3.01
C SER A 3 5.58 -10.28 -3.78
N GLU A 4 5.90 -10.31 -5.08
CA GLU A 4 5.94 -9.13 -5.96
C GLU A 4 4.56 -8.48 -6.09
N LEU A 5 3.53 -9.28 -6.37
CA LEU A 5 2.17 -8.78 -6.49
C LEU A 5 1.64 -8.28 -5.15
N TYR A 6 1.96 -8.96 -4.05
CA TYR A 6 1.56 -8.49 -2.72
C TYR A 6 2.19 -7.14 -2.39
N PHE A 7 3.50 -7.03 -2.55
CA PHE A 7 4.22 -5.77 -2.35
C PHE A 7 3.64 -4.67 -3.23
N PHE A 8 3.47 -4.95 -4.52
CA PHE A 8 3.05 -3.96 -5.50
C PHE A 8 1.64 -3.45 -5.24
N LYS A 9 0.72 -4.32 -4.80
CA LYS A 9 -0.63 -3.92 -4.40
C LYS A 9 -0.62 -2.87 -3.29
N TYR A 10 0.25 -3.04 -2.31
CA TYR A 10 0.39 -2.09 -1.22
C TYR A 10 1.21 -0.85 -1.59
N SER A 11 2.21 -0.96 -2.47
CA SER A 11 3.12 0.15 -2.78
C SER A 11 2.62 1.07 -3.90
N PHE A 12 1.87 0.56 -4.88
CA PHE A 12 1.38 1.34 -6.00
C PHE A 12 0.56 2.58 -5.63
N PRO A 13 -0.30 2.58 -4.58
CA PRO A 13 -0.97 3.82 -4.16
C PRO A 13 0.00 4.99 -3.94
N CYS A 14 1.24 4.74 -3.53
CA CYS A 14 2.27 5.78 -3.37
C CYS A 14 2.93 6.21 -4.69
N ALA A 15 2.68 5.56 -5.82
CA ALA A 15 3.34 5.86 -7.09
C ALA A 15 3.00 7.27 -7.61
N GLN A 16 1.82 7.80 -7.31
CA GLN A 16 1.46 9.18 -7.65
C GLN A 16 2.39 10.17 -6.92
N VAL A 17 2.71 9.93 -5.64
CA VAL A 17 3.64 10.75 -4.89
C VAL A 17 5.04 10.72 -5.53
N LEU A 18 5.48 9.56 -6.02
CA LEU A 18 6.75 9.44 -6.74
C LEU A 18 6.75 10.23 -8.06
N LEU A 19 5.62 10.25 -8.77
CA LEU A 19 5.45 11.05 -9.99
C LEU A 19 5.51 12.55 -9.67
N ASP A 20 4.77 12.98 -8.64
CA ASP A 20 4.71 14.39 -8.22
C ASP A 20 6.08 14.90 -7.75
N GLN A 21 6.86 14.03 -7.10
CA GLN A 21 8.25 14.29 -6.70
C GLN A 21 9.27 14.16 -7.85
N LYS A 22 8.82 13.85 -9.08
CA LYS A 22 9.67 13.62 -10.26
C LYS A 22 10.69 12.47 -10.08
N ARG A 23 10.39 11.50 -9.21
CA ARG A 23 11.21 10.29 -9.00
C ARG A 23 10.94 9.22 -10.06
N ILE A 24 9.76 9.27 -10.67
CA ILE A 24 9.40 8.53 -11.88
C ILE A 24 8.80 9.51 -12.88
N ASP A 25 8.85 9.18 -14.17
CA ASP A 25 8.18 9.95 -15.21
C ASP A 25 6.75 9.43 -15.46
N ASN A 26 5.99 10.15 -16.29
CA ASN A 26 4.60 9.79 -16.61
C ASN A 26 4.49 8.43 -17.33
N ASN A 27 5.50 8.07 -18.14
CA ASN A 27 5.52 6.80 -18.86
C ASN A 27 5.69 5.62 -17.90
N ALA A 28 6.60 5.74 -16.93
CA ALA A 28 6.79 4.77 -15.86
C ALA A 28 5.53 4.65 -14.99
N TYR A 29 4.91 5.78 -14.63
CA TYR A 29 3.67 5.77 -13.86
C TYR A 29 2.53 5.05 -14.57
N GLU A 30 2.25 5.38 -15.83
CA GLU A 30 1.15 4.74 -16.58
C GLU A 30 1.41 3.24 -16.81
N LYS A 31 2.67 2.81 -17.01
CA LYS A 31 3.02 1.38 -17.04
C LYS A 31 2.73 0.68 -15.72
N LEU A 32 3.14 1.27 -14.59
CA LEU A 32 2.83 0.71 -13.26
C LEU A 32 1.32 0.62 -13.05
N LYS A 33 0.59 1.66 -13.43
CA LYS A 33 -0.87 1.73 -13.32
C LYS A 33 -1.56 0.64 -14.14
N GLU A 34 -1.17 0.47 -15.39
CA GLU A 34 -1.69 -0.62 -16.24
C GLU A 34 -1.46 -1.98 -15.60
N MET A 35 -0.25 -2.24 -15.10
CA MET A 35 0.08 -3.50 -14.42
C MET A 35 -0.78 -3.70 -13.16
N PHE A 36 -0.96 -2.65 -12.36
CA PHE A 36 -1.73 -2.69 -11.12
C PHE A 36 -3.20 -3.05 -11.38
N PHE A 37 -3.86 -2.35 -12.31
CA PHE A 37 -5.25 -2.64 -12.67
C PHE A 37 -5.41 -3.99 -13.38
N SER A 38 -4.36 -4.48 -14.04
CA SER A 38 -4.30 -5.82 -14.64
C SER A 38 -3.94 -6.94 -13.65
N ASN A 39 -3.80 -6.63 -12.36
CA ASN A 39 -3.36 -7.58 -11.32
C ASN A 39 -2.03 -8.29 -11.66
N LYS A 40 -1.10 -7.55 -12.27
CA LYS A 40 0.27 -7.94 -12.58
C LYS A 40 1.23 -7.11 -11.72
N ALA A 41 2.47 -7.58 -11.60
CA ALA A 41 3.53 -6.88 -10.87
C ALA A 41 4.78 -6.72 -11.75
N PRO A 42 5.51 -5.59 -11.63
CA PRO A 42 6.87 -5.48 -12.13
C PRO A 42 7.80 -6.53 -11.52
N SER A 43 8.99 -6.69 -12.08
CA SER A 43 10.02 -7.55 -11.50
C SER A 43 10.49 -7.01 -10.15
N LYS A 44 11.05 -7.89 -9.30
CA LYS A 44 11.65 -7.53 -8.00
C LYS A 44 12.59 -6.33 -8.11
N ARG A 45 13.51 -6.37 -9.09
CA ARG A 45 14.47 -5.30 -9.34
C ARG A 45 13.78 -3.95 -9.62
N VAL A 46 12.76 -3.93 -10.48
CA VAL A 46 12.01 -2.69 -10.78
C VAL A 46 11.29 -2.19 -9.53
N LEU A 47 10.69 -3.09 -8.73
CA LEU A 47 10.02 -2.72 -7.49
C LEU A 47 10.99 -2.13 -6.46
N GLU A 48 12.19 -2.70 -6.31
CA GLU A 48 13.24 -2.19 -5.43
C GLU A 48 13.75 -0.82 -5.87
N GLU A 49 13.96 -0.63 -7.17
CA GLU A 49 14.45 0.63 -7.74
C GLU A 49 13.42 1.75 -7.57
N VAL A 50 12.15 1.50 -7.93
CA VAL A 50 11.07 2.50 -7.86
C VAL A 50 10.68 2.81 -6.41
N PHE A 51 10.51 1.77 -5.57
CA PHE A 51 10.03 1.89 -4.21
C PHE A 51 11.15 1.71 -3.16
N SER A 52 12.32 2.25 -3.45
CA SER A 52 13.55 2.06 -2.66
C SER A 52 13.40 2.40 -1.17
N SER A 53 12.63 3.43 -0.84
CA SER A 53 12.37 3.82 0.56
C SER A 53 11.58 2.76 1.32
N ALA A 54 10.59 2.13 0.67
CA ALA A 54 9.84 1.02 1.29
C ALA A 54 10.73 -0.22 1.42
N PHE A 55 11.52 -0.54 0.39
CA PHE A 55 12.38 -1.72 0.42
C PHE A 55 13.49 -1.61 1.47
N ARG A 56 14.05 -0.42 1.70
CA ARG A 56 14.98 -0.18 2.82
C ARG A 56 14.35 -0.54 4.16
N ARG A 57 13.08 -0.21 4.39
CA ARG A 57 12.36 -0.54 5.63
C ARG A 57 12.04 -2.03 5.72
N ILE A 58 11.67 -2.66 4.61
CA ILE A 58 11.47 -4.11 4.53
C ILE A 58 12.75 -4.86 4.92
N ASN A 59 13.92 -4.42 4.45
CA ASN A 59 15.20 -5.02 4.84
C ASN A 59 15.47 -4.95 6.35
N ILE A 60 15.04 -3.87 7.03
CA ILE A 60 15.13 -3.76 8.49
C ILE A 60 14.26 -4.85 9.15
N VAL A 61 13.02 -5.01 8.69
CA VAL A 61 12.09 -6.04 9.19
C VAL A 61 12.61 -7.45 8.90
N ALA A 62 13.14 -7.68 7.69
CA ALA A 62 13.75 -8.94 7.27
C ALA A 62 14.89 -9.36 8.21
N LYS A 63 15.79 -8.41 8.53
CA LYS A 63 16.89 -8.62 9.47
C LYS A 63 16.42 -8.98 10.87
N GLN A 64 15.36 -8.32 11.37
CA GLN A 64 14.78 -8.64 12.68
C GLN A 64 14.16 -10.05 12.73
N MET A 65 13.62 -10.52 11.60
CA MET A 65 13.01 -11.84 11.47
C MET A 65 14.01 -12.95 11.09
N ASN A 66 15.26 -12.59 10.79
CA ASN A 66 16.26 -13.48 10.20
C ASN A 66 15.74 -14.21 8.93
N LYS A 67 15.15 -13.44 8.01
CA LYS A 67 14.54 -13.92 6.76
C LYS A 67 14.96 -13.08 5.56
N ASP A 68 14.68 -13.60 4.37
CA ASP A 68 14.83 -12.87 3.10
C ASP A 68 13.81 -11.72 2.99
N ALA A 69 14.20 -10.60 2.39
CA ALA A 69 13.34 -9.42 2.24
C ALA A 69 12.11 -9.67 1.33
N TRP A 70 12.22 -10.61 0.38
CA TRP A 70 11.11 -11.02 -0.47
C TRP A 70 10.28 -12.18 0.11
N ASP A 71 10.59 -12.66 1.32
CA ASP A 71 9.70 -13.56 2.04
C ASP A 71 8.34 -12.89 2.23
N LEU A 72 7.27 -13.56 1.82
CA LEU A 72 5.91 -13.00 1.88
C LEU A 72 5.51 -12.64 3.32
N GLY A 73 6.00 -13.38 4.32
CA GLY A 73 5.75 -13.09 5.73
C GLY A 73 6.41 -11.79 6.18
N VAL A 74 7.62 -11.49 5.68
CA VAL A 74 8.32 -10.22 5.95
C VAL A 74 7.56 -9.04 5.34
N ILE A 75 7.13 -9.14 4.08
CA ILE A 75 6.39 -8.07 3.41
C ILE A 75 5.04 -7.82 4.09
N LYS A 76 4.33 -8.88 4.47
CA LYS A 76 3.08 -8.80 5.26
C LYS A 76 3.31 -8.09 6.58
N LYS A 77 4.33 -8.51 7.36
CA LYS A 77 4.67 -7.88 8.63
C LYS A 77 5.01 -6.40 8.44
N TYR A 78 5.75 -6.06 7.39
CA TYR A 78 6.05 -4.68 7.08
C TYR A 78 4.78 -3.86 6.86
N PHE A 79 3.90 -4.21 5.93
CA PHE A 79 2.72 -3.38 5.64
C PHE A 79 1.68 -3.36 6.75
N LEU A 80 1.44 -4.51 7.40
CA LEU A 80 0.35 -4.65 8.37
C LEU A 80 0.74 -4.20 9.79
N GLU A 81 2.03 -4.20 10.14
CA GLU A 81 2.46 -3.92 11.53
C GLU A 81 3.51 -2.80 11.63
N GLU A 82 4.54 -2.81 10.78
CA GLU A 82 5.70 -1.93 10.96
C GLU A 82 5.61 -0.63 10.16
N HIS A 83 4.90 -0.62 9.04
CA HIS A 83 4.79 0.52 8.13
C HIS A 83 4.29 1.77 8.86
N ASN A 84 3.20 1.62 9.62
CA ASN A 84 2.64 2.71 10.41
C ASN A 84 3.64 3.24 11.44
N LYS A 85 4.44 2.37 12.06
CA LYS A 85 5.47 2.78 13.03
C LYS A 85 6.58 3.61 12.39
N PHE A 86 6.96 3.31 11.15
CA PHE A 86 7.92 4.15 10.41
C PHE A 86 7.33 5.53 10.11
N ILE A 87 6.04 5.61 9.77
CA ILE A 87 5.34 6.88 9.57
C ILE A 87 5.28 7.68 10.87
N ASP A 88 4.87 7.05 11.97
CA ASP A 88 4.72 7.68 13.29
C ASP A 88 6.04 8.24 13.82
N LYS A 89 7.17 7.58 13.52
CA LYS A 89 8.51 8.04 13.87
C LYS A 89 9.03 9.16 12.97
N GLY A 90 8.27 9.60 11.96
CA GLY A 90 8.72 10.59 10.98
C GLY A 90 9.91 10.11 10.16
N GLU A 91 10.01 8.81 9.85
CA GLU A 91 11.18 8.27 9.20
C GLU A 91 11.32 8.76 7.74
N GLY A 92 12.47 9.34 7.41
CA GLY A 92 12.76 9.87 6.07
C GLY A 92 11.89 11.08 5.74
N GLU A 93 11.21 11.05 4.59
CA GLU A 93 10.36 12.16 4.15
C GLU A 93 9.14 12.38 5.05
N TYR A 94 8.72 11.37 5.81
CA TYR A 94 7.59 11.51 6.74
C TYR A 94 7.84 12.57 7.81
N ALA A 95 9.09 12.91 8.15
CA ALA A 95 9.41 14.00 9.08
C ALA A 95 8.83 15.35 8.64
N TYR A 96 8.63 15.54 7.33
CA TYR A 96 8.21 16.81 6.74
C TYR A 96 6.74 16.83 6.32
N PHE A 97 6.04 15.69 6.42
CA PHE A 97 4.63 15.61 6.05
C PHE A 97 3.73 16.03 7.21
N GLY A 98 2.64 16.72 6.89
CA GLY A 98 1.57 17.01 7.85
C GLY A 98 0.88 15.74 8.34
N GLU A 99 0.30 15.80 9.53
CA GLU A 99 -0.34 14.66 10.20
C GLU A 99 -1.48 14.05 9.37
N ASP A 100 -2.26 14.87 8.66
CA ASP A 100 -3.33 14.37 7.79
C ASP A 100 -2.79 13.49 6.66
N PHE A 101 -1.69 13.92 6.04
CA PHE A 101 -1.06 13.14 4.97
C PHE A 101 -0.44 11.84 5.50
N LYS A 102 0.28 11.92 6.63
CA LYS A 102 0.79 10.72 7.33
C LYS A 102 -0.33 9.72 7.64
N ASN A 103 -1.47 10.21 8.14
CA ASN A 103 -2.61 9.37 8.46
C ASN A 103 -3.21 8.70 7.23
N ILE A 104 -3.18 9.34 6.06
CA ILE A 104 -3.65 8.73 4.80
C ILE A 104 -2.65 7.70 4.27
N CYS A 105 -1.35 7.89 4.52
CA CYS A 105 -0.29 6.93 4.17
C CYS A 105 -0.27 5.67 5.05
N LYS A 106 -0.93 5.67 6.21
CA LYS A 106 -0.99 4.47 7.06
C LYS A 106 -1.90 3.40 6.46
N VAL A 107 -1.61 2.16 6.83
CA VAL A 107 -2.44 0.99 6.54
C VAL A 107 -3.42 0.75 7.68
N TYR A 108 -4.70 0.58 7.38
CA TYR A 108 -5.73 0.28 8.39
C TYR A 108 -6.57 -0.92 7.98
N ILE A 109 -7.00 -1.69 8.98
CA ILE A 109 -8.04 -2.69 8.83
C ILE A 109 -9.38 -2.02 9.14
N VAL A 110 -10.30 -2.05 8.18
CA VAL A 110 -11.59 -1.36 8.25
C VAL A 110 -12.71 -2.26 7.76
N GLU A 111 -13.93 -2.02 8.23
CA GLU A 111 -15.13 -2.75 7.80
C GLU A 111 -15.79 -2.05 6.60
N VAL A 112 -16.17 -2.82 5.59
CA VAL A 112 -16.97 -2.34 4.46
C VAL A 112 -18.42 -2.13 4.91
N VAL A 113 -18.91 -0.90 4.86
CA VAL A 113 -20.30 -0.58 5.25
C VAL A 113 -21.26 -0.51 4.08
N ASP A 114 -20.74 -0.24 2.88
CA ASP A 114 -21.51 -0.20 1.64
C ASP A 114 -20.59 -0.36 0.42
N LYS A 115 -21.15 -0.73 -0.73
CA LYS A 115 -20.45 -0.85 -2.00
C LYS A 115 -21.32 -0.37 -3.15
N LYS A 116 -20.77 0.54 -3.95
CA LYS A 116 -21.37 0.99 -5.20
C LYS A 116 -20.33 0.89 -6.31
N GLU A 117 -20.56 -0.01 -7.26
CA GLU A 117 -19.62 -0.30 -8.36
C GLU A 117 -18.23 -0.64 -7.79
N ASP A 118 -17.19 0.09 -8.23
CA ASP A 118 -15.81 -0.06 -7.80
C ASP A 118 -15.45 0.81 -6.57
N ILE A 119 -16.43 1.44 -5.92
CA ILE A 119 -16.22 2.26 -4.73
C ILE A 119 -16.76 1.54 -3.49
N LEU A 120 -15.89 1.37 -2.49
CA LEU A 120 -16.28 0.90 -1.17
C LEU A 120 -16.44 2.09 -0.23
N SER A 121 -17.52 2.08 0.56
CA SER A 121 -17.62 2.91 1.76
C SER A 121 -17.14 2.07 2.93
N VAL A 122 -16.14 2.55 3.66
CA VAL A 122 -15.53 1.86 4.80
C VAL A 122 -15.63 2.69 6.07
N LYS A 123 -15.83 2.01 7.21
CA LYS A 123 -15.87 2.65 8.53
C LYS A 123 -14.46 2.81 9.10
N TYR A 124 -14.06 4.05 9.33
CA TYR A 124 -12.75 4.44 9.88
C TYR A 124 -12.94 5.52 10.95
N ASN A 125 -12.52 5.26 12.20
CA ASN A 125 -12.62 6.21 13.32
C ASN A 125 -13.99 6.92 13.45
N ASN A 126 -15.09 6.16 13.45
CA ASN A 126 -16.48 6.67 13.45
C ASN A 126 -16.89 7.53 12.24
N THR A 127 -16.04 7.65 11.24
CA THR A 127 -16.35 8.27 9.95
C THR A 127 -16.51 7.22 8.87
N VAL A 128 -17.17 7.60 7.78
CA VAL A 128 -17.26 6.79 6.56
C VAL A 128 -16.36 7.42 5.51
N ARG A 129 -15.43 6.62 4.97
CA ARG A 129 -14.53 7.03 3.89
C ARG A 129 -14.84 6.23 2.63
N LYS A 130 -14.77 6.88 1.47
CA LYS A 130 -14.82 6.19 0.17
C LYS A 130 -13.41 5.81 -0.27
N VAL A 131 -13.25 4.57 -0.73
CA VAL A 131 -12.00 4.02 -1.26
C VAL A 131 -12.25 3.25 -2.54
N LEU A 132 -11.25 3.19 -3.41
CA LEU A 132 -11.28 2.37 -4.61
C LEU A 132 -11.19 0.89 -4.22
N GLY A 133 -12.20 0.11 -4.62
CA GLY A 133 -12.36 -1.31 -4.33
C GLY A 133 -12.06 -2.25 -5.49
N ASN A 134 -11.55 -1.72 -6.61
CA ASN A 134 -11.25 -2.48 -7.83
C ASN A 134 -10.31 -3.68 -7.59
N ILE A 135 -9.38 -3.59 -6.65
CA ILE A 135 -8.44 -4.67 -6.30
C ILE A 135 -9.15 -5.79 -5.53
N VAL A 136 -10.13 -5.41 -4.73
CA VAL A 136 -10.96 -6.28 -3.88
C VAL A 136 -12.39 -6.30 -4.41
N SER A 137 -12.53 -6.51 -5.72
CA SER A 137 -13.83 -6.43 -6.42
C SER A 137 -14.88 -7.42 -5.90
N LYS A 138 -14.50 -8.42 -5.10
CA LYS A 138 -15.40 -9.36 -4.44
C LYS A 138 -15.82 -8.94 -3.02
N ALA A 139 -15.24 -7.87 -2.47
CA ALA A 139 -15.60 -7.36 -1.15
C ALA A 139 -17.08 -6.97 -1.12
N LYS A 140 -17.75 -7.28 -0.01
CA LYS A 140 -19.15 -6.98 0.28
C LYS A 140 -19.28 -6.31 1.65
N LYS A 141 -20.45 -5.75 1.92
CA LYS A 141 -20.78 -5.18 3.24
C LYS A 141 -20.53 -6.21 4.35
N GLY A 142 -19.87 -5.78 5.42
CA GLY A 142 -19.47 -6.58 6.56
C GLY A 142 -18.07 -7.22 6.45
N ASP A 143 -17.48 -7.28 5.26
CA ASP A 143 -16.11 -7.76 5.12
C ASP A 143 -15.12 -6.79 5.76
N LYS A 144 -14.02 -7.33 6.30
CA LYS A 144 -12.86 -6.53 6.71
C LYS A 144 -11.88 -6.44 5.56
N VAL A 145 -11.40 -5.23 5.29
CA VAL A 145 -10.39 -4.96 4.26
C VAL A 145 -9.25 -4.14 4.84
N THR A 146 -8.07 -4.25 4.24
CA THR A 146 -7.01 -3.27 4.48
C THR A 146 -7.15 -2.10 3.51
N ILE A 147 -6.85 -0.89 3.98
CA ILE A 147 -6.83 0.32 3.14
C ILE A 147 -5.48 1.02 3.20
N HIS A 148 -5.07 1.63 2.08
CA HIS A 148 -3.86 2.45 1.97
C HIS A 148 -4.06 3.55 0.91
N LEU A 149 -3.84 4.83 1.29
CA LEU A 149 -3.92 6.01 0.42
C LEU A 149 -5.20 6.11 -0.44
N GLY A 150 -6.32 5.58 0.06
CA GLY A 150 -7.61 5.62 -0.65
C GLY A 150 -7.93 4.40 -1.51
N PHE A 151 -7.12 3.35 -1.46
CA PHE A 151 -7.41 2.05 -2.06
C PHE A 151 -7.72 1.01 -0.98
N ALA A 152 -8.64 0.10 -1.25
CA ALA A 152 -8.78 -1.14 -0.51
C ALA A 152 -7.91 -2.23 -1.16
N ILE A 153 -7.04 -2.86 -0.39
CA ILE A 153 -5.91 -3.65 -0.91
C ILE A 153 -6.14 -5.15 -0.81
N GLU A 154 -6.56 -5.66 0.36
CA GLU A 154 -6.92 -7.07 0.56
C GLU A 154 -8.17 -7.24 1.43
N ILE A 155 -8.90 -8.33 1.20
CA ILE A 155 -9.99 -8.81 2.07
C ILE A 155 -9.37 -9.78 3.09
N LEU A 156 -9.76 -9.66 4.36
CA LEU A 156 -9.23 -10.46 5.48
C LEU A 156 -10.18 -11.60 5.89
#